data_AF-A0A925AIG7-F1
#
_entry.id   AF-A0A925AIG7-F1
#
_cell.length_a   1.000
_cell.length_b   1.000
_cell.length_c   1.000
_cell.angle_alpha   90.00
_cell.angle_beta   90.00
_cell.angle_gamma   90.00
#
_symmetry.space_group_name_H-M   'P 1'
#
loop_
_entity.id
_entity.type
_entity.pdbx_description
1 polymer ?
#
loop_
_entity_poly.entity_id
_entity_poly.type
_entity_poly.pdbx_seq_one_letter_code
_entity_poly.pdbx_strand_id
1 'polypeptide(L)'
;AADLAQVAGTPVQHAFIGSCGSGMWADLEIAARVLTGRRVAPGVRLFVTPGTEASTRRLHREGLLDIFQEAGAVVMPAGCGVCAGGRTGPVTSGETSISTAANNGAGRFGAKDAQLYLGSPATVAASAVAGRITDPREFV
;
A
#
# COMPACT_ATOMS: atom_id res chain seq x y z
N ALA A 1 -0.72 -17.48 8.22
CA ALA A 1 -1.55 -16.26 8.25
C ALA A 1 -1.72 -15.87 9.71
N ALA A 2 -1.52 -14.60 10.07
CA ALA A 2 -1.82 -14.08 11.40
C ALA A 2 -3.23 -13.49 11.39
N ASP A 3 -3.96 -13.61 12.51
CA ASP A 3 -5.25 -12.93 12.66
C ASP A 3 -5.01 -11.42 12.77
N LEU A 4 -5.88 -10.60 12.17
CA LEU A 4 -5.83 -9.15 12.29
C LEU A 4 -5.81 -8.73 13.77
N ALA A 5 -6.57 -9.42 14.63
CA ALA A 5 -6.61 -9.14 16.06
C ALA A 5 -5.24 -9.26 16.76
N GLN A 6 -4.32 -10.07 16.20
CA GLN A 6 -2.98 -10.29 16.77
C GLN A 6 -1.98 -9.21 16.35
N VAL A 7 -2.22 -8.54 15.23
CA VAL A 7 -1.28 -7.60 14.61
C VAL A 7 -1.80 -6.17 14.58
N ALA A 8 -3.09 -5.97 14.89
CA ALA A 8 -3.69 -4.65 15.02
C ALA A 8 -2.92 -3.79 16.04
N GLY A 9 -2.74 -2.51 15.71
CA GLY A 9 -1.95 -1.59 16.52
C GLY A 9 -0.47 -1.55 16.18
N THR A 10 0.06 -2.51 15.41
CA THR A 10 1.47 -2.51 14.98
C THR A 10 1.77 -1.26 14.15
N PRO A 11 2.70 -0.38 14.56
CA PRO A 11 3.05 0.81 13.79
C PRO A 11 3.54 0.45 12.39
N VAL A 12 3.17 1.22 11.37
CA VAL A 12 3.68 1.05 10.01
C VAL A 12 4.39 2.31 9.55
N GLN A 13 5.45 2.18 8.76
CA GLN A 13 6.18 3.31 8.15
C GLN A 13 6.14 3.21 6.61
N HIS A 14 5.85 2.03 6.10
CA HIS A 14 5.80 1.74 4.69
C HIS A 14 4.51 1.00 4.31
N ALA A 15 3.85 1.44 3.25
CA ALA A 15 2.66 0.82 2.71
C ALA A 15 2.76 0.71 1.19
N PHE A 16 2.35 -0.44 0.64
CA PHE A 16 2.41 -0.70 -0.80
C PHE A 16 1.15 -1.38 -1.32
N ILE A 17 0.49 -0.75 -2.30
CA ILE A 17 -0.69 -1.29 -3.00
C ILE A 17 -0.33 -1.41 -4.48
N GLY A 18 -0.45 -2.59 -5.07
CA GLY A 18 -0.24 -2.74 -6.51
C GLY A 18 0.52 -3.98 -6.98
N SER A 19 1.10 -3.83 -8.17
CA SER A 19 1.87 -4.85 -8.89
C SER A 19 0.99 -6.05 -9.30
N CYS A 20 1.62 -7.19 -9.58
CA CYS A 20 0.94 -8.43 -9.93
C CYS A 20 0.07 -9.00 -8.79
N GLY A 21 0.27 -8.55 -7.55
CA GLY A 21 -0.50 -9.00 -6.40
C GLY A 21 -1.87 -8.34 -6.27
N SER A 22 -1.97 -7.03 -6.53
CA SER A 22 -3.23 -6.28 -6.38
C SER A 22 -3.16 -4.91 -7.07
N GLY A 23 -2.99 -4.92 -8.40
CA GLY A 23 -2.89 -3.73 -9.24
C GLY A 23 -4.02 -3.60 -10.27
N MET A 24 -5.07 -4.41 -10.15
CA MET A 24 -6.21 -4.34 -11.05
C MET A 24 -7.14 -3.20 -10.66
N TRP A 25 -8.06 -2.84 -11.56
CA TRP A 25 -8.96 -1.70 -11.35
C TRP A 25 -9.71 -1.76 -10.02
N ALA A 26 -10.32 -2.91 -9.71
CA ALA A 26 -11.10 -3.09 -8.49
C ALA A 26 -10.26 -2.89 -7.22
N ASP A 27 -9.00 -3.30 -7.24
CA ASP A 27 -8.08 -3.12 -6.11
C ASP A 27 -7.79 -1.64 -5.85
N LEU A 28 -7.51 -0.89 -6.93
CA LEU A 28 -7.24 0.54 -6.88
C LEU A 28 -8.48 1.31 -6.43
N GLU A 29 -9.66 0.93 -6.90
CA GLU A 29 -10.94 1.53 -6.50
C GLU A 29 -11.22 1.32 -5.01
N ILE A 30 -11.00 0.12 -4.48
CA ILE A 30 -11.13 -0.17 -3.05
C ILE A 30 -10.19 0.71 -2.22
N ALA A 31 -8.93 0.80 -2.62
CA ALA A 31 -7.95 1.65 -1.94
C ALA A 31 -8.33 3.14 -2.00
N ALA A 32 -8.76 3.63 -3.17
CA ALA A 32 -9.16 5.02 -3.35
C ALA A 32 -10.38 5.39 -2.48
N ARG A 33 -11.37 4.50 -2.36
CA ARG A 33 -12.52 4.71 -1.46
C ARG A 33 -12.10 4.93 -0.02
N VAL A 34 -11.10 4.18 0.46
CA VAL A 34 -10.56 4.35 1.81
C VAL A 34 -9.78 5.66 1.95
N LEU A 35 -9.10 6.11 0.90
CA LEU A 35 -8.27 7.32 0.92
C LEU A 35 -9.04 8.63 0.65
N THR A 36 -10.26 8.54 0.12
CA THR A 36 -11.06 9.72 -0.26
C THR A 36 -11.27 10.66 0.94
N GLY A 37 -10.83 11.92 0.80
CA GLY A 37 -10.93 12.94 1.85
C GLY A 37 -10.02 12.72 3.06
N ARG A 38 -9.06 11.79 2.98
CA ARG A 38 -8.13 11.43 4.05
C ARG A 38 -6.69 11.61 3.59
N ARG A 39 -5.77 11.69 4.55
CA ARG A 39 -4.33 11.75 4.29
C ARG A 39 -3.61 10.62 4.99
N VAL A 40 -2.54 10.15 4.36
CA VAL A 40 -1.60 9.20 4.94
C VAL A 40 -1.00 9.79 6.21
N ALA A 41 -0.82 8.95 7.24
CA ALA A 41 -0.31 9.39 8.52
C ALA A 41 1.11 9.98 8.40
N PRO A 42 1.46 10.97 9.23
CA PRO A 42 2.83 11.49 9.28
C PRO A 42 3.85 10.38 9.52
N GLY A 43 4.92 10.37 8.71
CA GLY A 43 5.98 9.35 8.79
C GLY A 43 5.66 8.04 8.05
N VAL A 44 4.48 7.92 7.43
CA VAL A 44 4.14 6.77 6.57
C VAL A 44 4.33 7.12 5.10
N ARG A 45 4.95 6.20 4.36
CA ARG A 45 5.12 6.29 2.91
C ARG A 45 4.20 5.28 2.23
N LEU A 46 3.19 5.76 1.51
CA LEU A 46 2.29 4.93 0.72
C LEU A 46 2.66 4.97 -0.76
N PHE A 47 2.94 3.81 -1.34
CA PHE A 47 3.19 3.64 -2.76
C PHE A 47 2.03 2.89 -3.43
N VAL A 48 1.56 3.42 -4.56
CA VAL A 48 0.50 2.80 -5.36
C VAL A 48 1.05 2.49 -6.75
N THR A 49 0.94 1.25 -7.21
CA THR A 49 1.46 0.81 -8.52
C THR A 49 0.39 0.07 -9.30
N PRO A 50 -0.19 0.67 -10.37
CA PRO A 50 -1.10 -0.04 -11.25
C PRO A 50 -0.46 -1.29 -11.83
N GLY A 51 -1.23 -2.37 -11.96
CA GLY A 51 -0.73 -3.64 -12.49
C GLY A 51 -0.54 -3.62 -14.01
N THR A 52 -1.24 -2.73 -14.71
CA THR A 52 -1.18 -2.61 -16.18
C THR A 52 -1.31 -1.15 -16.61
N GLU A 53 -0.84 -0.84 -17.82
CA GLU A 53 -1.06 0.46 -18.46
C GLU A 53 -2.55 0.78 -18.70
N ALA A 54 -3.39 -0.24 -18.87
CA ALA A 54 -4.84 -0.05 -18.98
C ALA A 54 -5.43 0.46 -17.65
N SER A 55 -4.98 -0.10 -16.53
CA SER A 55 -5.34 0.40 -15.18
C SER A 55 -4.84 1.82 -14.96
N THR A 56 -3.59 2.14 -15.35
CA THR A 56 -3.03 3.50 -15.26
C THR A 56 -3.89 4.50 -16.03
N ARG A 57 -4.19 4.25 -17.31
CA ARG A 57 -5.04 5.13 -18.12
C ARG A 57 -6.44 5.31 -17.52
N ARG A 58 -7.02 4.24 -16.97
CA ARG A 58 -8.34 4.32 -16.32
C ARG A 58 -8.27 5.16 -15.04
N LEU A 59 -7.23 5.01 -14.23
CA LEU A 59 -7.00 5.79 -13.02
C LEU A 59 -6.91 7.29 -13.31
N HIS A 60 -6.31 7.70 -14.43
CA HIS A 60 -6.34 9.09 -14.89
C HIS A 60 -7.74 9.54 -15.32
N ARG A 61 -8.45 8.75 -16.14
CA ARG A 61 -9.77 9.13 -16.67
C ARG A 61 -10.85 9.26 -15.61
N GLU A 62 -10.80 8.42 -14.58
CA GLU A 62 -11.82 8.31 -13.54
C GLU A 62 -11.45 9.13 -12.28
N GLY A 63 -10.34 9.89 -12.29
CA GLY A 63 -9.96 10.79 -11.19
C GLY A 63 -9.34 10.11 -9.96
N LEU A 64 -9.09 8.79 -9.99
CA LEU A 64 -8.46 8.10 -8.86
C LEU A 64 -7.02 8.57 -8.61
N LEU A 65 -6.34 9.10 -9.64
CA LEU A 65 -5.02 9.70 -9.45
C LEU A 65 -5.03 10.80 -8.41
N ASP A 66 -6.01 11.70 -8.52
CA ASP A 66 -6.11 12.89 -7.68
C ASP A 66 -6.37 12.46 -6.23
N ILE A 67 -7.25 11.48 -6.03
CA ILE A 67 -7.50 10.89 -4.69
C ILE A 67 -6.21 10.37 -4.06
N PHE A 68 -5.40 9.62 -4.81
CA PHE A 68 -4.13 9.10 -4.30
C PHE A 68 -3.13 10.22 -3.99
N GLN A 69 -3.01 11.20 -4.86
CA GLN A 69 -2.08 12.32 -4.68
C GLN A 69 -2.49 13.24 -3.53
N GLU A 70 -3.78 13.55 -3.39
CA GLU A 70 -4.33 14.35 -2.30
C GLU A 70 -4.14 13.67 -0.93
N ALA A 71 -4.23 12.33 -0.91
CA ALA A 71 -3.92 11.53 0.27
C ALA A 71 -2.42 11.51 0.62
N GLY A 72 -1.54 11.98 -0.28
CA GLY A 72 -0.09 11.96 -0.10
C GLY A 72 0.57 10.65 -0.53
N ALA A 73 -0.12 9.82 -1.32
CA ALA A 73 0.44 8.60 -1.89
C ALA A 73 1.33 8.91 -3.11
N VAL A 74 2.39 8.13 -3.27
CA VAL A 74 3.25 8.17 -4.46
C VAL A 74 2.73 7.14 -5.47
N VAL A 75 2.15 7.63 -6.56
CA VAL A 75 1.69 6.78 -7.66
C VAL A 75 2.85 6.52 -8.61
N MET A 76 3.16 5.24 -8.82
CA MET A 76 4.26 4.77 -9.65
C MET A 76 3.74 4.36 -11.05
N PRO A 77 4.61 4.33 -12.08
CA PRO A 77 4.28 3.75 -13.38
C PRO A 77 3.84 2.28 -13.25
N ALA A 78 3.07 1.78 -14.22
CA ALA A 78 2.61 0.40 -14.18
C ALA A 78 3.78 -0.59 -14.17
N GLY A 79 3.62 -1.68 -13.42
CA GLY A 79 4.60 -2.76 -13.35
C GLY A 79 4.91 -3.20 -11.93
N CYS A 80 6.17 -3.54 -11.65
CA CYS A 80 6.55 -4.12 -10.36
C CYS A 80 6.68 -3.08 -9.23
N GLY A 81 7.00 -1.83 -9.54
CA GLY A 81 7.18 -0.76 -8.55
C GLY A 81 8.13 -1.15 -7.42
N VAL A 82 7.69 -0.91 -6.18
CA VAL A 82 8.43 -1.23 -4.94
C VAL A 82 8.70 -2.74 -4.81
N CYS A 83 7.82 -3.58 -5.36
CA CYS A 83 7.94 -5.04 -5.34
C CYS A 83 9.17 -5.58 -6.08
N ALA A 84 9.85 -4.76 -6.90
CA ALA A 84 11.10 -5.09 -7.57
C ALA A 84 12.33 -4.98 -6.63
N GLY A 85 12.24 -5.54 -5.42
CA GLY A 85 13.35 -5.58 -4.47
C GLY A 85 13.60 -4.28 -3.69
N GLY A 86 12.61 -3.38 -3.60
CA GLY A 86 12.76 -2.11 -2.88
C GLY A 86 13.73 -1.11 -3.53
N ARG A 87 14.11 -1.29 -4.80
CA ARG A 87 14.97 -0.33 -5.51
C ARG A 87 14.38 1.08 -5.57
N THR A 88 13.06 1.15 -5.51
CA THR A 88 12.30 2.40 -5.35
C THR A 88 11.44 2.24 -4.10
N GLY A 89 11.51 3.22 -3.19
CA GLY A 89 10.83 3.14 -1.89
C GLY A 89 11.30 2.00 -1.00
N PRO A 90 12.60 1.88 -0.68
CA PRO A 90 13.08 0.80 0.20
C PRO A 90 12.52 0.93 1.61
N VAL A 91 12.25 -0.24 2.20
CA VAL A 91 12.05 -0.40 3.63
C VAL A 91 13.42 -0.47 4.30
N THR A 92 13.61 0.34 5.34
CA THR A 92 14.86 0.42 6.10
C THR A 92 14.83 -0.51 7.33
N SER A 93 16.00 -0.74 7.93
CA SER A 93 16.11 -1.54 9.16
C SER A 93 15.20 -0.97 10.26
N GLY A 94 14.51 -1.87 10.97
CA GLY A 94 13.55 -1.51 12.03
C GLY A 94 12.18 -0.99 11.55
N GLU A 95 11.96 -0.77 10.26
CA GLU A 95 10.65 -0.37 9.75
C GLU A 95 9.69 -1.56 9.60
N THR A 96 8.41 -1.24 9.71
CA THR A 96 7.32 -2.16 9.38
C THR A 96 6.64 -1.74 8.07
N SER A 97 6.48 -2.71 7.18
CA SER A 97 5.78 -2.56 5.91
C SER A 97 4.53 -3.42 5.85
N ILE A 98 3.43 -2.85 5.38
CA ILE A 98 2.21 -3.58 5.03
C ILE A 98 1.94 -3.47 3.52
N SER A 99 1.68 -4.58 2.84
CA SER A 99 1.59 -4.57 1.38
C SER A 99 0.60 -5.55 0.79
N THR A 100 0.19 -5.30 -0.46
CA THR A 100 -0.59 -6.24 -1.27
C THR A 100 0.28 -7.15 -2.16
N ALA A 101 1.56 -7.31 -1.83
CA ALA A 101 2.46 -8.14 -2.62
C ALA A 101 2.11 -9.63 -2.51
N ALA A 102 2.56 -10.45 -3.47
CA ALA A 102 2.28 -11.88 -3.49
C ALA A 102 2.96 -12.66 -2.35
N ASN A 103 4.06 -12.13 -1.80
CA ASN A 103 4.77 -12.71 -0.66
C ASN A 103 5.51 -11.62 0.14
N ASN A 104 5.92 -11.98 1.36
CA ASN A 104 6.57 -11.11 2.33
C ASN A 104 7.92 -11.69 2.83
N GLY A 105 8.69 -12.32 1.93
CA GLY A 105 9.99 -12.89 2.29
C GLY A 105 10.99 -11.85 2.83
N ALA A 106 11.87 -12.24 3.75
CA ALA A 106 12.86 -11.33 4.33
C ALA A 106 13.70 -10.61 3.25
N GLY A 107 13.81 -9.29 3.35
CA GLY A 107 14.54 -8.45 2.39
C GLY A 107 13.78 -8.15 1.09
N ARG A 108 12.49 -8.53 0.99
CA ARG A 108 11.68 -8.32 -0.23
C ARG A 108 11.64 -6.87 -0.70
N PHE A 109 11.62 -5.93 0.24
CA PHE A 109 11.55 -4.50 -0.02
C PHE A 109 12.79 -3.74 0.43
N GLY A 110 13.91 -4.43 0.68
CA GLY A 110 15.15 -3.80 1.16
C GLY A 110 15.73 -4.54 2.36
N ALA A 111 15.58 -3.94 3.55
CA ALA A 111 16.16 -4.48 4.78
C ALA A 111 15.62 -5.88 5.14
N LYS A 112 16.50 -6.77 5.57
CA LYS A 112 16.15 -8.18 5.88
C LYS A 112 15.48 -8.35 7.24
N ASP A 113 15.73 -7.42 8.15
CA ASP A 113 15.21 -7.35 9.52
C ASP A 113 13.89 -6.56 9.63
N ALA A 114 13.42 -5.98 8.52
CA ALA A 114 12.13 -5.30 8.46
C ALA A 114 10.96 -6.27 8.65
N GLN A 115 9.91 -5.79 9.31
CA GLN A 115 8.69 -6.57 9.51
C GLN A 115 7.75 -6.38 8.31
N LEU A 116 7.40 -7.48 7.63
CA LEU A 116 6.64 -7.43 6.39
C LEU A 116 5.29 -8.14 6.55
N TYR A 117 4.21 -7.39 6.38
CA TYR A 117 2.84 -7.87 6.45
C TYR A 117 2.19 -7.85 5.07
N LEU A 118 1.30 -8.83 4.84
CA LEU A 118 0.42 -8.86 3.69
C LEU A 118 -0.99 -8.49 4.11
N GLY A 119 -1.68 -7.71 3.29
CA GLY A 119 -3.06 -7.28 3.52
C GLY A 119 -3.81 -7.04 2.22
N SER A 120 -5.13 -6.92 2.35
CA SER A 120 -5.97 -6.47 1.23
C SER A 120 -5.73 -4.99 0.91
N PRO A 121 -6.10 -4.49 -0.29
CA PRO A 121 -6.03 -3.06 -0.61
C PRO A 121 -6.70 -2.17 0.43
N ALA A 122 -7.87 -2.59 0.93
CA ALA A 122 -8.60 -1.87 1.95
C ALA A 122 -7.79 -1.77 3.25
N THR A 123 -7.27 -2.89 3.74
CA THR A 123 -6.47 -2.95 4.97
C THR A 123 -5.19 -2.13 4.85
N VAL A 124 -4.48 -2.23 3.73
CA VAL A 124 -3.23 -1.48 3.49
C VAL A 124 -3.52 0.02 3.46
N ALA A 125 -4.55 0.45 2.73
CA ALA A 125 -4.95 1.86 2.65
C ALA A 125 -5.37 2.41 4.03
N ALA A 126 -6.20 1.66 4.77
CA ALA A 126 -6.64 2.04 6.11
C ALA A 126 -5.45 2.16 7.07
N SER A 127 -4.53 1.20 7.01
CA SER A 127 -3.31 1.20 7.84
C SER A 127 -2.38 2.36 7.51
N ALA A 128 -2.29 2.75 6.23
CA ALA A 128 -1.51 3.91 5.81
C ALA A 128 -2.08 5.22 6.37
N VAL A 129 -3.41 5.36 6.42
CA VAL A 129 -4.08 6.51 7.04
C VAL A 129 -3.94 6.48 8.56
N ALA A 130 -4.03 5.31 9.19
CA ALA A 130 -3.97 5.17 10.65
C ALA A 130 -2.55 5.24 11.24
N GLY A 131 -1.50 5.04 10.43
CA GLY A 131 -0.12 4.93 10.91
C GLY A 131 0.22 3.60 11.60
N ARG A 132 -0.73 2.65 11.58
CA ARG A 132 -0.60 1.33 12.21
C ARG A 132 -1.55 0.34 11.52
N ILE A 133 -1.27 -0.95 11.66
CA ILE A 133 -2.17 -2.01 11.17
C ILE A 133 -3.53 -1.85 11.85
N THR A 134 -4.59 -1.74 11.05
CA THR A 134 -5.96 -1.48 11.53
C THR A 134 -6.99 -2.20 10.67
N ASP A 135 -8.22 -2.23 11.15
CA ASP A 135 -9.35 -2.80 10.44
C ASP A 135 -9.90 -1.79 9.41
N PRO A 136 -10.01 -2.17 8.13
CA PRO A 136 -10.56 -1.27 7.12
C PRO A 136 -12.03 -0.89 7.37
N ARG A 137 -12.79 -1.65 8.17
CA ARG A 137 -14.19 -1.36 8.52
C ARG A 137 -14.37 -0.05 9.30
N GLU A 138 -13.30 0.49 9.88
CA GLU A 138 -13.31 1.81 10.51
C GLU A 138 -13.28 2.97 9.48
N PHE A 139 -13.06 2.66 8.20
CA PHE A 139 -12.82 3.64 7.13
C PHE A 139 -13.81 3.58 5.96
N VAL A 140 -14.73 2.60 5.94
CA VAL A 140 -15.69 2.37 4.84
C VAL A 140 -17.14 2.42 5.28
#